data_AF-A0A3N5V0K7-F1
#
_entry.id   AF-A0A3N5V0K7-F1
#
_cell.length_a   1.000
_cell.length_b   1.000
_cell.length_c   1.000
_cell.angle_alpha   90.00
_cell.angle_beta   90.00
_cell.angle_gamma   90.00
#
_symmetry.space_group_name_H-M   'P 1'
#
loop_
_entity.id
_entity.type
_entity.pdbx_description
1 polymer ?
#
loop_
_entity_poly.entity_id
_entity_poly.type
_entity_poly.pdbx_seq_one_letter_code
_entity_poly.pdbx_strand_id
1 'polypeptide(L)' 'MGRTIPSFRRGAEIERAKWNLFRQELDKSERKMFDEMMTYSRMHNAAGVMACKPVLLQPIIMSIIFEHYKQLKNMENET' A
#
# COMPACT_ATOMS: atom_id res chain seq x y z
N MET A 1 12.40 26.23 -0.18
CA MET A 1 12.27 25.60 1.15
C MET A 1 11.64 24.23 0.98
N GLY A 2 12.32 23.16 1.41
CA GLY A 2 11.81 21.80 1.32
C GLY A 2 10.58 21.62 2.22
N ARG A 3 9.56 20.90 1.76
CA ARG A 3 8.39 20.60 2.56
C ARG A 3 8.81 19.80 3.80
N THR A 4 8.46 20.27 5.00
CA THR A 4 8.67 19.54 6.27
C THR A 4 7.84 18.26 6.32
N ILE A 5 6.72 18.22 5.60
CA ILE A 5 5.83 17.05 5.49
C ILE A 5 5.97 16.48 4.07
N PRO A 6 6.41 15.23 3.91
CA PRO A 6 6.47 14.59 2.60
C PRO A 6 5.06 14.47 2.01
N SER A 7 4.95 14.54 0.68
CA SER A 7 3.67 14.21 0.02
C SER A 7 3.28 12.77 0.35
N PHE A 8 1.98 12.46 0.35
CA PHE A 8 1.49 11.09 0.60
C PHE A 8 2.24 10.04 -0.22
N ARG A 9 2.45 10.30 -1.51
CA ARG A 9 3.25 9.44 -2.39
C ARG A 9 4.67 9.20 -1.85
N ARG A 10 5.39 10.24 -1.42
CA ARG A 10 6.73 10.09 -0.85
C ARG A 10 6.69 9.39 0.51
N GLY A 11 5.70 9.73 1.33
CA GLY A 11 5.48 9.09 2.62
C GLY A 11 5.21 7.59 2.49
N ALA A 12 4.42 7.18 1.50
CA ALA A 12 4.12 5.78 1.23
C ALA A 12 5.36 4.99 0.78
N GLU A 13 6.24 5.58 -0.03
CA GLU A 13 7.52 4.93 -0.40
C GLU A 13 8.47 4.80 0.80
N ILE A 14 8.54 5.83 1.65
CA ILE A 14 9.32 5.78 2.89
C ILE A 14 8.77 4.69 3.81
N GLU A 15 7.44 4.61 3.95
CA GLU A 15 6.80 3.58 4.76
C GLU A 15 7.09 2.20 4.19
N ARG A 16 6.93 1.99 2.88
CA ARG A 16 7.29 0.73 2.20
C ARG A 16 8.74 0.32 2.46
N ALA A 17 9.69 1.26 2.46
CA ALA A 17 11.09 0.97 2.74
C ALA A 17 11.32 0.45 4.17
N LYS A 18 10.50 0.85 5.15
CA LYS A 18 10.58 0.32 6.53
C LYS A 18 10.26 -1.17 6.61
N TRP A 19 9.47 -1.67 5.67
CA TRP A 19 9.10 -3.09 5.57
C TRP A 19 10.16 -3.94 4.83
N ASN A 20 11.34 -3.38 4.52
CA ASN A 20 12.37 -4.12 3.81
C ASN A 20 12.90 -5.34 4.60
N LEU A 21 13.00 -5.25 5.93
CA LEU A 21 13.38 -6.41 6.76
C LEU A 21 12.33 -7.52 6.66
N PHE A 22 11.05 -7.19 6.83
CA PHE A 22 9.96 -8.15 6.64
C PHE A 22 10.01 -8.81 5.26
N ARG A 23 10.21 -8.02 4.20
CA ARG A 23 10.37 -8.52 2.84
C ARG A 23 11.59 -9.45 2.71
N GLN A 24 12.70 -9.17 3.40
CA GLN A 24 13.90 -10.00 3.34
C GLN A 24 13.73 -11.35 4.04
N GLU A 25 12.87 -11.44 5.05
CA GLU A 25 12.56 -12.71 5.72
C GLU A 25 11.61 -13.61 4.90
N LEU A 26 10.93 -13.06 3.89
CA LEU A 26 10.08 -13.84 2.97
C LEU A 26 10.91 -14.65 1.96
N ASP A 27 10.32 -15.75 1.48
CA ASP A 27 10.88 -16.54 0.39
C ASP A 27 10.98 -15.73 -0.92
N LYS A 28 11.88 -16.14 -1.82
CA LYS A 28 12.08 -15.43 -3.09
C LYS A 28 10.80 -15.29 -3.93
N SER A 29 9.93 -16.31 -3.90
CA SER A 29 8.62 -16.30 -4.57
C SER A 29 7.67 -15.28 -3.93
N GLU A 30 7.61 -15.26 -2.60
CA GLU A 30 6.74 -14.40 -1.81
C GLU A 30 7.13 -12.93 -1.86
N ARG A 31 8.43 -12.62 -1.97
CA ARG A 31 8.93 -11.25 -2.12
C ARG A 31 8.28 -10.51 -3.29
N LYS A 32 8.10 -11.19 -4.43
CA LYS A 32 7.48 -10.60 -5.62
C LYS A 32 6.00 -10.32 -5.37
N MET A 33 5.30 -11.25 -4.73
CA MET A 33 3.88 -11.09 -4.37
C MET A 33 3.69 -9.95 -3.35
N PHE A 34 4.55 -9.86 -2.35
CA PHE A 34 4.55 -8.78 -1.37
C PHE A 34 4.80 -7.42 -2.04
N ASP A 35 5.76 -7.35 -2.96
CA ASP A 35 6.04 -6.12 -3.70
C ASP A 35 4.87 -5.65 -4.56
N GLU A 36 4.19 -6.59 -5.21
CA GLU A 36 2.99 -6.34 -6.00
C GLU A 36 1.85 -5.84 -5.11
N MET A 37 1.57 -6.51 -4.00
CA MET A 37 0.58 -6.12 -2.99
C MET A 37 0.79 -4.66 -2.53
N MET A 38 2.04 -4.30 -2.21
CA MET A 38 2.38 -2.95 -1.75
C MET A 38 2.18 -1.87 -2.83
N THR A 39 2.07 -2.22 -4.12
CA THR A 39 1.75 -1.26 -5.18
C THR A 39 0.31 -0.76 -5.16
N TYR A 40 -0.64 -1.51 -4.57
CA TYR A 40 -2.05 -1.10 -4.51
C TYR A 40 -2.27 0.20 -3.73
N SER A 41 -1.39 0.50 -2.78
CA SER A 41 -1.35 1.80 -2.10
C SER A 41 -1.25 2.98 -3.06
N ARG A 42 -0.62 2.81 -4.23
CA ARG A 42 -0.47 3.85 -5.25
C ARG A 42 -1.76 4.08 -6.04
N MET A 43 -2.59 3.05 -6.22
CA MET A 43 -3.85 3.14 -6.95
C MET A 43 -4.86 4.04 -6.22
N HIS A 44 -4.78 4.08 -4.89
CA HIS A 44 -5.68 4.84 -4.03
C HIS A 44 -5.02 6.11 -3.44
N ASN A 45 -3.99 6.66 -4.10
CA ASN A 45 -3.25 7.84 -3.65
C ASN A 45 -4.18 9.04 -3.32
N ALA A 46 -5.19 9.30 -4.14
CA ALA A 46 -6.12 10.41 -3.91
C ALA A 46 -6.95 10.20 -2.64
N ALA A 47 -7.49 9.00 -2.45
CA ALA A 47 -8.24 8.64 -1.24
C ALA A 47 -7.34 8.67 0.01
N GLY A 48 -6.10 8.20 -0.10
CA GLY A 48 -5.13 8.21 0.99
C GLY A 48 -4.72 9.62 1.44
N VAL A 49 -4.55 10.57 0.50
CA VAL A 49 -4.33 11.99 0.80
C VAL A 49 -5.53 12.57 1.54
N MET A 50 -6.74 12.33 1.02
CA MET A 50 -7.98 12.91 1.56
C MET A 50 -8.41 12.29 2.90
N ALA A 51 -7.92 11.11 3.24
CA ALA A 51 -8.20 10.46 4.52
C ALA A 51 -7.61 11.22 5.73
N CYS A 52 -6.69 12.17 5.50
CA CYS A 52 -6.09 13.04 6.52
C CYS A 52 -5.60 12.29 7.77
N LYS A 53 -5.13 11.05 7.60
CA LYS A 53 -4.64 10.22 8.71
C LYS A 53 -3.20 10.57 9.05
N PRO A 54 -2.87 10.76 10.34
CA PRO A 54 -1.50 11.08 10.76
C PRO A 54 -0.55 9.89 10.59
N VAL A 55 -1.07 8.66 10.69
CA VAL A 55 -0.29 7.43 10.48
C VAL A 55 -0.45 6.99 9.04
N LEU A 56 0.60 7.16 8.23
CA LEU A 56 0.60 6.83 6.80
C LEU A 56 0.29 5.35 6.51
N LEU A 57 0.63 4.45 7.43
CA LEU A 57 0.34 3.03 7.29
C LEU A 57 -1.17 2.75 7.21
N GLN A 58 -2.02 3.53 7.87
CA GLN A 58 -3.47 3.32 7.88
C GLN A 58 -4.11 3.40 6.47
N PRO A 59 -3.96 4.50 5.71
CA PRO A 59 -4.48 4.59 4.36
C PRO A 59 -3.79 3.62 3.39
N ILE A 60 -2.50 3.29 3.60
CA ILE A 60 -1.79 2.28 2.79
C ILE A 60 -2.46 0.92 2.95
N ILE A 61 -2.63 0.45 4.19
CA ILE A 61 -3.27 -0.84 4.48
C ILE A 61 -4.72 -0.83 3.98
N MET A 62 -5.45 0.27 4.19
CA MET A 62 -6.84 0.36 3.73
C MET A 62 -6.95 0.25 2.19
N SER A 63 -6.01 0.85 1.47
CA SER A 63 -5.92 0.75 0.01
C SER A 63 -5.67 -0.70 -0.44
N ILE A 64 -4.76 -1.39 0.25
CA ILE A 64 -4.45 -2.79 -0.02
C ILE A 64 -5.69 -3.66 0.23
N ILE A 65 -6.30 -3.56 1.41
CA ILE A 65 -7.49 -4.35 1.77
C ILE A 65 -8.63 -4.11 0.79
N PHE A 66 -8.88 -2.86 0.41
CA PHE A 66 -9.97 -2.53 -0.52
C PHE A 66 -9.74 -3.13 -1.91
N GLU A 67 -8.50 -3.12 -2.41
CA GLU A 67 -8.19 -3.73 -3.71
C GLU A 67 -8.37 -5.26 -3.67
N HIS A 68 -7.94 -5.92 -2.59
CA HIS A 68 -8.18 -7.37 -2.44
C HIS A 68 -9.67 -7.69 -2.32
N TYR A 69 -10.44 -6.87 -1.59
CA TYR A 69 -11.88 -7.06 -1.48
C TYR A 69 -12.58 -6.94 -2.84
N LYS A 70 -12.16 -5.99 -3.69
CA LYS A 70 -12.66 -5.90 -5.08
C LYS A 70 -12.33 -7.14 -5.89
N GLN A 71 -11.10 -7.66 -5.79
CA GLN A 71 -10.70 -8.88 -6.49
C GLN A 71 -11.54 -10.08 -6.06
N LEU A 72 -11.76 -10.26 -4.76
CA LEU A 72 -12.63 -11.31 -4.23
C LEU A 72 -14.07 -11.17 -4.75
N LYS A 73 -14.61 -9.95 -4.76
CA LYS A 73 -15.97 -9.70 -5.26
C LYS A 73 -16.09 -9.97 -6.76
N ASN A 74 -15.05 -9.66 -7.54
CA ASN A 74 -15.03 -9.96 -8.97
C ASN A 74 -15.01 -11.47 -9.22
N MET A 75 -14.23 -12.23 -8.46
CA MET A 75 -14.21 -13.70 -8.55
C MET A 75 -15.57 -14.31 -8.20
N GLU A 76 -16.27 -13.77 -7.19
CA GLU A 76 -17.62 -14.21 -6.82
C GLU A 76 -18.65 -13.94 -7.92
N ASN A 77 -18.53 -12.81 -8.63
CA ASN A 77 -19.47 -12.42 -9.69
C ASN A 77 -19.21 -13.13 -11.03
N GLU A 78 -18.06 -13.77 -11.20
CA GLU A 78 -17.69 -14.56 -12.41
C GLU A 78 -18.12 -16.03 -12.30
N THR A 79 -18.74 -16.44 -11.20
CA THR A 79 -19.27 -17.80 -10.95
C THR A 79 -20.79 -17.81 -11.03
#